data_AF-A0A858AT65-F1
#
_entry.id   AF-A0A858AT65-F1
#
_cell.length_a   1.000
_cell.length_b   1.000
_cell.length_c   1.000
_cell.angle_alpha   90.00
_cell.angle_beta   90.00
_cell.angle_gamma   90.00
#
_symmetry.space_group_name_H-M   'P 1'
#
loop_
_entity.id
_entity.type
_entity.pdbx_description
1 polymer ?
#
loop_
_entity_poly.entity_id
_entity_poly.type
_entity_poly.pdbx_seq_one_letter_code
_entity_poly.pdbx_strand_id
1 'polypeptide(L)'
;MNINNFIKSLNTILIDKSCSQIEFYAPQDVTVIDNNQSHTIKDVYKVHYLNGNYKFVNLYFTFDQQDRLIKASNQNTLTYFLDLKDKEKEERIKLIEVYSDQPSNMGLVQINPGLQFWPIVFLEQFNDGQINIFVHILEHKNLLKQSNTNYDCLFIDNEQEFFTNFLPLWI
;
A
#
# COMPACT_ATOMS: atom_id res chain seq x y z
N MET A 1 10.41 -8.18 -1.25
CA MET A 1 9.63 -8.84 -2.35
C MET A 1 10.25 -8.56 -3.73
N ASN A 2 10.17 -9.44 -4.74
CA ASN A 2 10.70 -9.14 -6.09
C ASN A 2 9.62 -8.46 -6.95
N ILE A 3 9.80 -7.17 -7.24
CA ILE A 3 8.83 -6.33 -7.96
C ILE A 3 8.47 -6.91 -9.33
N ASN A 4 9.44 -7.40 -10.10
CA ASN A 4 9.19 -7.95 -11.43
C ASN A 4 8.35 -9.24 -11.37
N ASN A 5 8.59 -10.08 -10.37
CA ASN A 5 7.78 -11.28 -10.17
C ASN A 5 6.37 -10.92 -9.71
N PHE A 6 6.23 -9.95 -8.81
CA PHE A 6 4.94 -9.45 -8.36
C PHE A 6 4.08 -8.94 -9.52
N ILE A 7 4.65 -8.12 -10.40
CA ILE A 7 3.96 -7.58 -11.58
C ILE A 7 3.55 -8.70 -12.55
N LYS A 8 4.43 -9.68 -12.77
CA LYS A 8 4.10 -10.85 -13.61
C LYS A 8 2.95 -11.66 -13.02
N SER A 9 2.99 -11.94 -11.72
CA SER A 9 1.93 -12.67 -11.00
C SER A 9 0.61 -11.92 -11.06
N LEU A 10 0.63 -10.59 -10.86
CA LEU A 10 -0.55 -9.74 -10.98
C LEU A 10 -1.16 -9.85 -12.38
N ASN A 11 -0.37 -9.72 -13.44
CA ASN A 11 -0.86 -9.85 -14.81
C ASN A 11 -1.49 -11.22 -15.07
N THR A 12 -0.83 -12.30 -14.66
CA THR A 12 -1.35 -13.66 -14.81
C THR A 12 -2.70 -13.81 -14.12
N ILE A 13 -2.83 -13.35 -12.87
CA ILE A 13 -4.08 -13.47 -12.11
C ILE A 13 -5.20 -12.65 -12.74
N LEU A 14 -4.93 -11.42 -13.20
CA LEU A 14 -5.94 -10.59 -13.87
C LEU A 14 -6.47 -11.28 -15.13
N ILE A 15 -5.59 -11.87 -15.95
CA ILE A 15 -5.98 -12.63 -17.14
C ILE A 15 -6.80 -13.86 -16.78
N ASP A 16 -6.34 -14.66 -15.81
CA ASP A 16 -7.02 -15.88 -15.37
C ASP A 16 -8.42 -15.59 -14.81
N LYS A 17 -8.63 -14.38 -14.28
CA LYS A 17 -9.88 -13.91 -13.70
C LYS A 17 -10.74 -13.13 -14.68
N SER A 18 -10.45 -13.22 -15.97
CA SER A 18 -11.22 -12.61 -17.06
C SER A 18 -11.33 -11.08 -16.98
N CYS A 19 -10.37 -10.42 -16.33
CA CYS A 19 -10.21 -8.98 -16.50
C CYS A 19 -9.76 -8.68 -17.94
N SER A 20 -10.14 -7.51 -18.45
CA SER A 20 -9.80 -7.09 -19.82
C SER A 20 -9.26 -5.67 -19.84
N GLN A 21 -8.75 -5.22 -21.00
CA GLN A 21 -8.16 -3.89 -21.15
C GLN A 21 -7.06 -3.61 -20.11
N ILE A 22 -6.24 -4.63 -19.83
CA ILE A 22 -5.20 -4.58 -18.80
C ILE A 22 -4.01 -3.78 -19.35
N GLU A 23 -3.66 -2.70 -18.67
CA GLU A 23 -2.55 -1.82 -19.01
C GLU A 23 -1.65 -1.61 -17.80
N PHE A 24 -0.36 -1.92 -17.97
CA PHE A 24 0.67 -1.64 -16.97
C PHE A 24 1.43 -0.38 -17.37
N TYR A 25 1.51 0.56 -16.44
CA TYR A 25 2.25 1.80 -16.62
C TYR A 25 3.59 1.69 -15.90
N ALA A 26 4.63 2.30 -16.48
CA ALA A 26 5.91 2.42 -15.81
C ALA A 26 5.76 3.23 -14.51
N PRO A 27 6.54 2.92 -13.45
CA PRO A 27 6.48 3.67 -12.21
C PRO A 27 6.86 5.13 -12.43
N GLN A 28 6.15 6.04 -11.77
CA GLN A 28 6.40 7.48 -11.85
C GLN A 28 6.28 8.13 -10.47
N ASP A 29 7.04 9.20 -10.28
CA ASP A 29 6.88 10.07 -9.12
C ASP A 29 5.61 10.92 -9.30
N VAL A 30 4.72 10.86 -8.32
CA VAL A 30 3.45 11.59 -8.32
C VAL A 30 3.57 12.78 -7.38
N THR A 31 3.31 13.98 -7.89
CA THR A 31 3.28 15.20 -7.08
C THR A 31 1.86 15.56 -6.71
N VAL A 32 1.61 15.67 -5.40
CA VAL A 32 0.33 16.03 -4.80
C VAL A 32 0.47 17.41 -4.19
N ILE A 33 -0.50 18.29 -4.46
CA ILE A 33 -0.52 19.65 -3.92
C ILE A 33 -1.73 19.77 -2.99
N ASP A 34 -1.49 20.12 -1.74
CA ASP A 34 -2.53 20.46 -0.76
C ASP A 34 -2.13 21.75 -0.04
N ASN A 35 -3.04 22.72 0.05
CA ASN A 35 -2.84 23.98 0.78
C ASN A 35 -1.47 24.68 0.52
N ASN A 36 -1.04 24.74 -0.75
CA ASN A 36 0.26 25.26 -1.22
C ASN A 36 1.51 24.49 -0.76
N GLN A 37 1.35 23.31 -0.17
CA GLN A 37 2.43 22.36 0.07
C GLN A 37 2.46 21.30 -1.03
N SER A 38 3.65 21.03 -1.54
CA SER A 38 3.89 19.97 -2.53
C SER A 38 4.51 18.77 -1.84
N HIS A 39 3.91 17.60 -2.06
CA HIS A 39 4.45 16.33 -1.63
C HIS A 39 4.67 15.41 -2.83
N THR A 40 5.73 14.61 -2.79
CA THR A 40 6.04 13.66 -3.87
C THR A 40 5.98 12.24 -3.34
N ILE A 41 5.05 11.45 -3.90
CA ILE A 41 5.00 10.00 -3.70
C ILE A 41 5.88 9.37 -4.77
N LYS A 42 6.92 8.66 -4.35
CA LYS A 42 7.91 8.09 -5.26
C LYS A 42 7.48 6.74 -5.83
N ASP A 43 7.94 6.46 -7.05
CA ASP A 43 7.86 5.14 -7.68
C ASP A 43 6.45 4.53 -7.64
N VAL A 44 5.43 5.32 -7.99
CA VAL A 44 4.04 4.87 -8.02
C VAL A 44 3.79 4.07 -9.30
N TYR A 45 3.52 2.78 -9.14
CA TYR A 45 3.06 1.89 -10.20
C TYR A 45 1.56 2.08 -10.41
N LYS A 46 1.11 1.93 -11.66
CA LYS A 46 -0.32 1.91 -12.01
C LYS A 46 -0.63 0.70 -12.88
N VAL A 47 -1.74 0.04 -12.55
CA VAL A 47 -2.37 -0.97 -13.40
C VAL A 47 -3.81 -0.58 -13.62
N HIS A 48 -4.18 -0.38 -14.88
CA HIS A 48 -5.55 -0.10 -15.29
C HIS A 48 -6.16 -1.37 -15.88
N TYR A 49 -7.40 -1.69 -15.53
CA TYR A 49 -8.12 -2.83 -16.11
C TYR A 49 -9.64 -2.67 -15.96
N LEU A 50 -10.38 -3.38 -16.82
CA LEU A 50 -11.81 -3.58 -16.70
C LEU A 50 -12.07 -4.90 -15.96
N ASN A 51 -12.74 -4.83 -14.80
CA ASN A 51 -13.03 -6.00 -13.97
C ASN A 51 -14.28 -6.77 -14.44
N GLY A 52 -14.56 -7.90 -13.80
CA GLY A 52 -15.69 -8.78 -14.13
C GLY A 52 -17.07 -8.13 -13.95
N ASN A 53 -17.15 -7.01 -13.23
CA ASN A 53 -18.37 -6.21 -13.05
C ASN A 53 -18.48 -5.06 -14.06
N TYR A 54 -17.67 -5.05 -15.11
CA TYR A 54 -17.60 -3.98 -16.12
C TYR A 54 -17.30 -2.60 -15.53
N LYS A 55 -16.49 -2.55 -14.47
CA LYS A 55 -15.97 -1.32 -13.88
C LYS A 55 -14.48 -1.19 -14.17
N PHE A 56 -14.07 0.00 -14.59
CA PHE A 56 -12.65 0.32 -14.70
C PHE A 56 -12.06 0.49 -13.30
N VAL A 57 -10.92 -0.16 -13.09
CA VAL A 57 -10.15 -0.11 -11.86
C VAL A 57 -8.75 0.43 -12.19
N ASN A 58 -8.36 1.49 -11.50
CA ASN A 58 -7.00 1.98 -11.44
C ASN A 58 -6.40 1.56 -10.10
N LEU A 59 -5.58 0.53 -10.14
CA LEU A 59 -4.80 0.08 -9.00
C LEU A 59 -3.45 0.78 -9.01
N TYR A 60 -3.24 1.65 -8.03
CA TYR A 60 -1.97 2.33 -7.75
C TYR A 60 -1.25 1.60 -6.62
N PHE A 61 0.07 1.44 -6.72
CA PHE A 61 0.85 0.89 -5.61
C PHE A 61 2.28 1.38 -5.60
N THR A 62 2.89 1.37 -4.41
CA THR A 62 4.31 1.66 -4.21
C THR A 62 4.91 0.60 -3.29
N PHE A 63 6.23 0.44 -3.35
CA PHE A 63 6.98 -0.48 -2.50
C PHE A 63 7.75 0.33 -1.46
N ASP A 64 7.31 0.27 -0.21
CA ASP A 64 8.04 0.84 0.91
C ASP A 64 9.18 -0.10 1.31
N GLN A 65 10.35 0.16 0.74
CA GLN A 65 11.59 -0.57 1.03
C GLN A 65 12.30 -0.05 2.28
N GLN A 66 11.68 0.85 3.05
CA GLN A 66 12.29 1.31 4.29
C GLN A 66 12.28 0.19 5.33
N ASP A 67 13.43 0.03 5.98
CA ASP A 67 13.63 -0.95 7.03
C ASP A 67 13.02 -0.44 8.35
N ARG A 68 11.69 -0.46 8.41
CA ARG A 68 10.91 0.06 9.54
C ARG A 68 9.66 -0.78 9.79
N LEU A 69 9.26 -0.87 11.05
CA LEU A 69 7.91 -1.32 11.39
C LEU A 69 6.97 -0.13 11.32
N ILE A 70 5.80 -0.32 10.74
CA ILE A 70 4.76 0.72 10.74
C ILE A 70 3.54 0.25 11.50
N LYS A 71 2.84 1.23 12.05
CA LYS A 71 1.55 1.08 12.72
C LYS A 71 0.58 2.06 12.09
N ALA A 72 -0.05 1.63 11.01
CA ALA A 72 -0.94 2.46 10.19
C ALA A 72 -2.32 1.82 10.09
N SER A 73 -3.37 2.60 10.26
CA SER A 73 -4.74 2.17 9.93
C SER A 73 -5.12 2.69 8.55
N ASN A 74 -5.94 1.92 7.84
CA ASN A 74 -6.61 2.32 6.61
C ASN A 74 -7.93 3.09 6.84
N GLN A 75 -8.25 3.45 8.08
CA GLN A 75 -9.47 4.21 8.43
C GLN A 75 -9.19 5.56 9.11
N ASN A 76 -8.02 5.71 9.74
CA ASN A 76 -7.57 6.97 10.30
C ASN A 76 -6.31 7.41 9.55
N THR A 77 -5.93 8.69 9.63
CA THR A 77 -4.72 9.23 8.99
C THR A 77 -3.51 9.23 9.92
N LEU A 78 -3.57 8.47 11.02
CA LEU A 78 -2.46 8.38 11.98
C LEU A 78 -1.54 7.22 11.60
N THR A 79 -0.24 7.49 11.65
CA THR A 79 0.80 6.48 11.45
C THR A 79 1.88 6.65 12.49
N TYR A 80 2.34 5.52 13.03
CA TYR A 80 3.56 5.45 13.82
C TYR A 80 4.56 4.53 13.14
N PHE A 81 5.84 4.72 13.42
CA PHE A 81 6.88 3.82 12.94
C PHE A 81 7.98 3.58 13.98
N LEU A 82 8.72 2.49 13.78
CA LEU A 82 9.99 2.20 14.45
C LEU A 82 11.04 1.96 13.37
N ASP A 83 12.10 2.75 13.38
CA ASP A 83 13.24 2.54 12.49
C ASP A 83 14.03 1.30 12.93
N LEU A 84 14.25 0.36 11.99
CA LEU A 84 15.08 -0.82 12.19
C LEU A 84 16.44 -0.69 11.52
N LYS A 85 16.71 0.45 10.88
CA LYS A 85 18.01 0.74 10.28
C LYS A 85 19.11 0.64 11.33
N ASP A 86 20.24 0.07 10.91
CA ASP A 86 21.44 -0.14 11.72
C ASP A 86 21.24 -1.09 12.93
N LYS A 87 20.09 -1.75 13.04
CA LYS A 87 19.85 -2.81 14.03
C LYS A 87 20.44 -4.14 13.58
N GLU A 88 20.97 -4.92 14.51
CA GLU A 88 21.44 -6.29 14.24
C GLU A 88 20.26 -7.22 13.93
N LYS A 89 20.48 -8.26 13.11
CA LYS A 89 19.41 -9.17 12.66
C LYS A 89 18.61 -9.77 13.83
N GLU A 90 19.30 -10.19 14.88
CA GLU A 90 18.66 -10.76 16.08
C GLU A 90 17.85 -9.73 16.85
N GLU A 91 18.32 -8.48 16.91
CA GLU A 91 17.61 -7.38 17.55
C GLU A 91 16.33 -7.05 16.77
N ARG A 92 16.41 -7.01 15.44
CA ARG A 92 15.24 -6.78 14.57
C ARG A 92 14.14 -7.81 14.80
N ILE A 93 14.49 -9.09 14.80
CA ILE A 93 13.52 -10.18 15.02
C ILE A 93 12.81 -9.99 16.36
N LYS A 94 13.57 -9.71 17.43
CA LYS A 94 13.00 -9.47 18.77
C LYS A 94 12.07 -8.25 18.79
N LEU A 95 12.44 -7.15 18.13
CA LEU A 95 11.59 -5.97 18.05
C LEU A 95 10.30 -6.26 17.29
N ILE A 96 10.39 -6.95 16.15
CA ILE A 96 9.22 -7.36 15.36
C ILE A 96 8.27 -8.21 16.20
N GLU A 97 8.79 -9.20 16.92
CA GLU A 97 7.99 -10.05 17.81
C GLU A 97 7.30 -9.24 18.92
N VAL A 98 8.06 -8.41 19.65
CA VAL A 98 7.54 -7.60 20.76
C VAL A 98 6.41 -6.66 20.32
N TYR A 99 6.59 -5.96 19.20
CA TYR A 99 5.60 -5.00 18.72
C TYR A 99 4.42 -5.65 17.99
N SER A 100 4.57 -6.86 17.45
CA SER A 100 3.46 -7.59 16.83
C SER A 100 2.43 -8.07 17.87
N ASP A 101 2.88 -8.37 19.09
CA ASP A 101 2.03 -8.92 20.16
C ASP A 101 1.44 -7.86 21.10
N GLN A 102 1.92 -6.61 21.04
CA GLN A 102 1.51 -5.56 21.96
C GLN A 102 0.78 -4.39 21.27
N PRO A 103 -0.36 -3.92 21.81
CA PRO A 103 -1.06 -2.75 21.29
C PRO A 103 -0.37 -1.41 21.63
N SER A 104 0.78 -1.43 22.29
CA SER A 104 1.50 -0.22 22.74
C SER A 104 2.01 0.63 21.57
N ASN A 105 2.10 1.94 21.79
CA ASN A 105 2.80 2.90 20.92
C ASN A 105 4.14 3.35 21.54
N MET A 106 4.51 2.83 22.71
CA MET A 106 5.73 3.24 23.40
C MET A 106 6.95 2.94 22.53
N GLY A 107 7.85 3.91 22.37
CA GLY A 107 9.04 3.79 21.53
C GLY A 107 8.80 3.97 20.02
N LEU A 108 7.54 4.11 19.58
CA LEU A 108 7.22 4.44 18.19
C LEU A 108 7.21 5.95 17.99
N VAL A 109 7.68 6.39 16.82
CA VAL A 109 7.66 7.79 16.39
C VAL A 109 6.41 8.02 15.54
N GLN A 110 5.67 9.09 15.83
CA GLN A 110 4.52 9.48 15.02
C GLN A 110 4.97 10.16 13.73
N ILE A 111 4.33 9.80 12.61
CA ILE A 111 4.49 10.49 11.32
C ILE A 111 3.33 11.48 11.16
N ASN A 112 3.65 12.73 10.80
CA ASN A 112 2.66 13.76 10.54
C ASN A 112 2.97 14.51 9.23
N PRO A 113 2.07 14.49 8.23
CA PRO A 113 0.85 13.68 8.19
C PRO A 113 1.17 12.17 8.07
N GLY A 114 0.21 11.31 8.40
CA GLY A 114 0.40 9.85 8.27
C GLY A 114 0.64 9.42 6.83
N LEU A 115 1.16 8.20 6.64
CA LEU A 115 1.59 7.69 5.34
C LEU A 115 0.46 7.64 4.30
N GLN A 116 -0.75 7.35 4.73
CA GLN A 116 -1.96 7.25 3.92
C GLN A 116 -2.51 8.62 3.48
N PHE A 117 -2.08 9.73 4.10
CA PHE A 117 -2.63 11.05 3.82
C PHE A 117 -2.42 11.47 2.36
N TRP A 118 -1.18 11.43 1.88
CA TRP A 118 -0.88 11.84 0.51
C TRP A 118 -1.48 10.93 -0.56
N PRO A 119 -1.49 9.59 -0.40
CA PRO A 119 -2.30 8.70 -1.23
C PRO A 119 -3.77 9.08 -1.28
N ILE A 120 -4.40 9.41 -0.14
CA ILE A 120 -5.81 9.81 -0.10
C ILE A 120 -6.01 11.10 -0.90
N VAL A 121 -5.20 12.13 -0.65
CA VAL A 121 -5.29 13.40 -1.39
C VAL A 121 -5.03 13.19 -2.89
N PHE A 122 -4.12 12.29 -3.26
CA PHE A 122 -3.91 11.91 -4.66
C PHE A 122 -5.17 11.29 -5.28
N LEU A 123 -5.82 10.36 -4.58
CA LEU A 123 -7.02 9.70 -5.08
C LEU A 123 -8.21 10.66 -5.21
N GLU A 124 -8.34 11.63 -4.31
CA GLU A 124 -9.37 12.66 -4.34
C GLU A 124 -9.29 13.56 -5.59
N GLN A 125 -8.15 13.59 -6.30
CA GLN A 125 -8.01 14.32 -7.56
C GLN A 125 -8.74 13.66 -8.73
N PHE A 126 -9.10 12.38 -8.61
CA PHE A 126 -9.83 11.64 -9.64
C PHE A 126 -11.33 11.71 -9.38
N ASN A 127 -12.06 12.27 -10.34
CA ASN A 127 -13.53 12.30 -10.31
C ASN A 127 -14.09 11.73 -11.63
N ASP A 128 -13.65 10.53 -11.98
CA ASP A 128 -13.85 9.93 -13.30
C ASP A 128 -14.84 8.74 -13.31
N GLY A 129 -15.55 8.49 -12.22
CA GLY A 129 -16.49 7.37 -12.11
C GLY A 129 -15.83 5.99 -12.18
N GLN A 130 -14.49 5.95 -12.15
CA GLN A 130 -13.67 4.74 -12.08
C GLN A 130 -13.38 4.42 -10.61
N ILE A 131 -12.97 3.17 -10.35
CA ILE A 131 -12.51 2.74 -9.03
C ILE A 131 -11.02 3.05 -8.95
N ASN A 132 -10.61 3.94 -8.04
CA ASN A 132 -9.22 4.33 -7.83
C ASN A 132 -8.77 3.84 -6.45
N ILE A 133 -7.77 2.96 -6.40
CA ILE A 133 -7.29 2.34 -5.15
C ILE A 133 -5.79 2.51 -5.04
N PHE A 134 -5.28 2.81 -3.85
CA PHE A 134 -3.85 2.89 -3.58
C PHE A 134 -3.40 1.81 -2.58
N VAL A 135 -2.26 1.19 -2.82
CA VAL A 135 -1.67 0.19 -1.91
C VAL A 135 -0.21 0.50 -1.63
N HIS A 136 0.14 0.57 -0.35
CA HIS A 136 1.51 0.53 0.11
C HIS A 136 1.92 -0.91 0.37
N ILE A 137 2.86 -1.41 -0.44
CA ILE A 137 3.47 -2.71 -0.24
C ILE A 137 4.70 -2.54 0.65
N LEU A 138 4.67 -3.08 1.84
CA LEU A 138 5.69 -2.89 2.87
C LEU A 138 6.76 -3.99 2.82
N GLU A 139 7.97 -3.65 3.25
CA GLU A 139 9.00 -4.66 3.52
C GLU A 139 8.69 -5.48 4.78
N HIS A 140 8.07 -4.85 5.79
CA HIS A 140 7.71 -5.49 7.07
C HIS A 140 6.23 -5.39 7.36
N LYS A 141 5.73 -6.33 8.18
CA LYS A 141 4.33 -6.37 8.59
C LYS A 141 3.86 -5.08 9.25
N ASN A 142 2.69 -4.62 8.83
CA ASN A 142 1.98 -3.56 9.55
C ASN A 142 1.51 -4.09 10.92
N LEU A 143 1.89 -3.38 11.98
CA LEU A 143 1.59 -3.72 13.36
C LEU A 143 0.10 -3.59 13.70
N LEU A 144 -0.69 -2.87 12.88
CA LEU A 144 -2.14 -2.82 13.00
C LEU A 144 -2.82 -3.72 11.97
N LYS A 145 -3.73 -4.56 12.48
CA LYS A 145 -4.71 -5.22 11.62
C LYS A 145 -5.48 -4.18 10.82
N GLN A 146 -5.48 -4.37 9.51
CA GLN A 146 -6.31 -3.60 8.61
C GLN A 146 -7.76 -4.07 8.80
N SER A 147 -8.70 -3.12 8.78
CA SER A 147 -10.10 -3.52 8.67
C SER A 147 -10.34 -4.06 7.23
N ASN A 148 -11.44 -4.78 6.98
CA ASN A 148 -11.83 -5.33 5.65
C ASN A 148 -13.04 -4.59 5.02
N THR A 149 -13.09 -3.26 5.12
CA THR A 149 -14.07 -2.41 4.41
C THR A 149 -13.63 -2.11 2.96
N ASN A 150 -14.38 -1.26 2.25
CA ASN A 150 -13.95 -0.69 0.97
C ASN A 150 -12.87 0.37 1.28
N TYR A 151 -11.68 0.30 0.68
CA TYR A 151 -10.55 1.16 1.05
C TYR A 151 -9.93 1.87 -0.13
N ASP A 152 -9.63 3.15 0.10
CA ASP A 152 -8.89 3.99 -0.82
C ASP A 152 -7.37 3.85 -0.61
N CYS A 153 -6.89 3.45 0.58
CA CYS A 153 -5.47 3.16 0.83
C CYS A 153 -5.28 1.96 1.77
N LEU A 154 -4.49 0.94 1.38
CA LEU A 154 -4.11 -0.20 2.25
C LEU A 154 -2.60 -0.36 2.41
N PHE A 155 -2.22 -1.05 3.49
CA PHE A 155 -0.85 -1.45 3.78
C PHE A 155 -0.75 -2.97 3.80
N ILE A 156 0.06 -3.57 2.91
CA ILE A 156 0.19 -5.02 2.74
C ILE A 156 1.68 -5.38 2.72
N ASP A 157 2.10 -6.39 3.47
CA ASP A 157 3.51 -6.77 3.62
C ASP A 157 3.90 -8.08 2.91
N ASN A 158 2.92 -8.83 2.42
CA ASN A 158 3.17 -10.15 1.82
C ASN A 158 2.31 -10.42 0.58
N GLU A 159 2.88 -11.18 -0.37
CA GLU A 159 2.22 -11.52 -1.64
C GLU A 159 0.91 -12.30 -1.44
N GLN A 160 0.88 -13.17 -0.44
CA GLN A 160 -0.29 -13.99 -0.16
C GLN A 160 -1.49 -13.10 0.18
N GLU A 161 -1.35 -12.21 1.14
CA GLU A 161 -2.39 -11.26 1.54
C GLU A 161 -2.83 -10.39 0.36
N PHE A 162 -1.88 -9.92 -0.45
CA PHE A 162 -2.20 -9.16 -1.65
C PHE A 162 -3.06 -9.96 -2.63
N PHE A 163 -2.63 -11.15 -3.03
CA PHE A 163 -3.28 -11.92 -4.11
C PHE A 163 -4.49 -12.74 -3.66
N THR A 164 -4.55 -13.18 -2.39
CA THR A 164 -5.64 -14.03 -1.89
C THR A 164 -6.73 -13.25 -1.16
N ASN A 165 -6.39 -12.11 -0.52
CA ASN A 165 -7.34 -11.39 0.31
C ASN A 165 -7.74 -10.05 -0.30
N PHE A 166 -6.77 -9.28 -0.82
CA PHE A 166 -7.04 -7.95 -1.35
C PHE A 166 -7.51 -7.96 -2.82
N LEU A 167 -6.69 -8.48 -3.74
CA LEU A 167 -6.95 -8.42 -5.18
C LEU A 167 -8.32 -9.01 -5.58
N PRO A 168 -8.80 -10.12 -4.99
CA PRO A 168 -10.10 -10.69 -5.31
C PRO A 168 -11.30 -9.76 -5.09
N LEU A 169 -11.16 -8.69 -4.32
CA LEU A 169 -12.22 -7.71 -4.09
C LEU A 169 -12.44 -6.76 -5.28
N TRP A 170 -11.49 -6.72 -6.23
CA TRP A 170 -11.44 -5.70 -7.28
C TRP A 170 -11.47 -6.27 -8.71
N ILE A 171 -11.33 -7.58 -8.85
CA ILE A 171 -11.35 -8.33 -10.12
C ILE A 171 -12.74 -8.80 -10.52
#